data_AF-A0A0A6ZS97-F1
#
_entry.id   AF-A0A0A6ZS97-F1
#
_cell.length_a   1.000
_cell.length_b   1.000
_cell.length_c   1.000
_cell.angle_alpha   90.00
_cell.angle_beta   90.00
_cell.angle_gamma   90.00
#
_symmetry.space_group_name_H-M   'P 1'
#
loop_
_entity.id
_entity.type
_entity.pdbx_description
1 polymer ?
#
loop_
_entity_poly.entity_id
_entity_poly.type
_entity_poly.pdbx_seq_one_letter_code
_entity_poly.pdbx_strand_id
1 'polypeptide(L)'
;MVSLNPTSVNIQTIVLGNILAIDPADILQLTIIGILSIIVLFFKWKDLMVTFFDENHARAIGLHPGRLKILFFTLLSVSTVAALQTVGAFLVICLVVTPGATAWLLTDRFPRLLIIAVTIGSVTSFLGAWVSYFLDGATGGIIVVAQTLLFLLAFVFAPTHGLLANRRRAHKALEDRS
;
A
#
# COMPACT_ATOMS: atom_id res chain seq x y z
N MET A 1 27.41 -22.50 10.87
CA MET A 1 27.07 -23.89 10.52
C MET A 1 26.65 -23.91 9.07
N VAL A 2 27.36 -24.70 8.27
CA VAL A 2 27.35 -24.75 6.80
C VAL A 2 26.09 -25.47 6.31
N SER A 3 25.31 -24.85 5.41
CA SER A 3 24.21 -25.52 4.71
C SER A 3 24.75 -26.24 3.48
N LEU A 4 24.60 -27.56 3.49
CA LEU A 4 24.94 -28.54 2.45
C LEU A 4 23.84 -28.64 1.39
N ASN A 5 23.39 -27.52 0.83
CA ASN A 5 22.53 -27.54 -0.36
C ASN A 5 22.68 -26.23 -1.15
N PRO A 6 23.40 -26.20 -2.28
CA PRO A 6 23.40 -25.05 -3.15
C PRO A 6 22.09 -25.09 -3.93
N THR A 7 20.98 -24.71 -3.29
CA THR A 7 19.80 -24.31 -4.05
C THR A 7 20.26 -23.07 -4.83
N SER A 8 20.40 -23.20 -6.15
CA SER A 8 20.80 -22.13 -7.07
C SER A 8 19.88 -20.90 -7.03
N VAL A 9 18.79 -20.98 -6.26
CA VAL A 9 17.83 -19.92 -6.00
C VAL A 9 17.79 -19.65 -4.50
N ASN A 10 18.31 -18.50 -4.07
CA ASN A 10 18.24 -18.06 -2.69
C ASN A 10 16.82 -17.53 -2.40
N ILE A 11 16.00 -18.33 -1.74
CA ILE A 11 14.60 -17.96 -1.42
C ILE A 11 14.57 -16.70 -0.54
N GLN A 12 15.60 -16.50 0.29
CA GLN A 12 15.68 -15.38 1.21
C GLN A 12 15.82 -14.05 0.47
N THR A 13 16.54 -14.00 -0.66
CA THR A 13 16.65 -12.78 -1.48
C THR A 13 15.36 -12.47 -2.24
N ILE A 14 14.56 -13.47 -2.61
CA ILE A 14 13.23 -13.26 -3.23
C ILE A 14 12.23 -12.69 -2.22
N VAL A 15 12.30 -13.20 -0.99
CA VAL A 15 11.34 -12.90 0.07
C VAL A 15 11.65 -11.55 0.76
N LEU A 16 12.93 -11.29 1.06
CA LEU A 16 13.38 -10.05 1.71
C LEU A 16 13.74 -8.93 0.73
N GLY A 17 14.06 -9.28 -0.53
CA GLY A 17 14.54 -8.35 -1.54
C GLY A 17 15.98 -7.89 -1.32
N ASN A 18 16.66 -7.52 -2.39
CA ASN A 18 17.91 -6.78 -2.33
C ASN A 18 17.85 -5.58 -3.26
N ILE A 19 17.42 -4.44 -2.72
CA ILE A 19 17.22 -3.19 -3.49
C ILE A 19 18.55 -2.72 -4.12
N LEU A 20 19.69 -3.09 -3.54
CA LEU A 20 21.03 -2.70 -4.03
C LEU A 20 21.49 -3.50 -5.26
N ALA A 21 20.84 -4.63 -5.59
CA ALA A 21 21.21 -5.51 -6.71
C ALA A 21 20.18 -5.49 -7.85
N ILE A 22 19.37 -4.44 -7.95
CA ILE A 22 18.36 -4.29 -8.99
C ILE A 22 19.03 -3.99 -10.34
N ASP A 23 18.61 -4.70 -11.38
CA ASP A 23 19.04 -4.45 -12.76
C ASP A 23 18.36 -3.16 -13.30
N PRO A 24 19.08 -2.29 -14.04
CA PRO A 24 18.48 -1.13 -14.71
C PRO A 24 17.26 -1.46 -15.58
N ALA A 25 17.21 -2.65 -16.19
CA ALA A 25 16.05 -3.10 -16.97
C ALA A 25 14.78 -3.24 -16.11
N ASP A 26 14.91 -3.76 -14.89
CA ASP A 26 13.80 -3.95 -13.97
C ASP A 26 13.27 -2.60 -13.46
N ILE A 27 14.16 -1.63 -13.23
CA ILE A 27 13.79 -0.24 -12.88
C ILE A 27 12.97 0.39 -14.00
N LEU A 28 13.43 0.24 -15.24
CA LEU A 28 12.76 0.80 -16.40
C LEU A 28 11.37 0.17 -16.58
N GLN A 29 11.27 -1.16 -16.47
CA GLN A 29 10.01 -1.89 -16.55
C GLN A 29 9.03 -1.44 -15.46
N LEU A 30 9.48 -1.36 -14.20
CA LEU A 30 8.67 -0.89 -13.08
C LEU A 30 8.18 0.54 -13.31
N THR A 31 9.05 1.42 -13.81
CA THR A 31 8.72 2.81 -14.09
C THR A 31 7.67 2.93 -15.20
N ILE A 32 7.81 2.19 -16.30
CA ILE A 32 6.83 2.17 -17.40
C ILE A 32 5.47 1.68 -16.91
N ILE A 33 5.44 0.56 -16.17
CA ILE A 33 4.21 -0.01 -15.62
C ILE A 33 3.54 0.97 -14.64
N GLY A 34 4.33 1.61 -13.77
CA GLY A 34 3.85 2.59 -12.81
C GLY A 34 3.22 3.81 -13.48
N ILE A 35 3.93 4.41 -14.46
CA ILE A 35 3.43 5.57 -15.21
C ILE A 35 2.14 5.22 -15.96
N LEU A 36 2.13 4.09 -16.68
CA LEU A 36 0.95 3.65 -17.42
C LEU A 36 -0.25 3.42 -16.48
N SER A 37 -0.02 2.78 -15.34
CA SER A 37 -1.06 2.53 -14.34
C SER A 37 -1.64 3.83 -13.77
N ILE A 38 -0.79 4.81 -13.44
CA ILE A 38 -1.22 6.13 -12.97
C ILE A 38 -2.05 6.84 -14.04
N ILE A 39 -1.61 6.83 -15.30
CA ILE A 39 -2.34 7.45 -16.42
C ILE A 39 -3.74 6.84 -16.55
N VAL A 40 -3.83 5.50 -16.59
CA VAL A 40 -5.12 4.81 -16.73
C VAL A 40 -6.03 5.09 -15.53
N LEU A 41 -5.49 5.03 -14.31
CA LEU A 41 -6.26 5.35 -13.09
C LEU A 41 -6.73 6.81 -13.07
N PHE A 42 -5.93 7.74 -13.55
CA PHE A 42 -6.29 9.16 -13.62
C PHE A 42 -7.47 9.37 -14.58
N PHE A 43 -7.42 8.80 -15.79
CA PHE A 43 -8.52 8.89 -16.76
C PHE A 43 -9.78 8.15 -16.30
N LYS A 44 -9.64 7.03 -15.58
CA LYS A 44 -10.76 6.23 -15.07
C LYS A 44 -11.18 6.55 -13.64
N TRP A 45 -10.63 7.63 -13.06
CA TRP A 45 -10.84 8.00 -11.66
C TRP A 45 -12.31 8.09 -11.27
N LYS A 46 -13.12 8.80 -12.07
CA LYS A 46 -14.54 9.04 -11.78
C LYS A 46 -15.36 7.75 -11.91
N ASP A 47 -15.12 6.97 -12.97
CA ASP A 47 -15.79 5.70 -13.23
C ASP A 47 -15.51 4.68 -12.12
N LEU A 48 -14.24 4.59 -11.67
CA LEU A 48 -13.82 3.71 -10.58
C LEU A 48 -14.43 4.15 -9.25
N MET A 49 -14.43 5.46 -8.95
CA MET A 49 -15.04 5.97 -7.73
C MET A 49 -16.53 5.60 -7.66
N VAL A 50 -17.30 5.86 -8.71
CA VAL A 50 -18.73 5.50 -8.72
C VAL A 50 -18.91 3.99 -8.56
N THR A 51 -18.09 3.18 -9.24
CA THR A 51 -18.18 1.71 -9.15
C THR A 51 -17.89 1.16 -7.76
N PHE A 52 -16.92 1.74 -7.03
CA PHE A 52 -16.55 1.28 -5.69
C PHE A 52 -17.50 1.77 -4.59
N PHE A 53 -18.13 2.93 -4.78
CA PHE A 53 -19.08 3.48 -3.81
C PHE A 53 -20.51 2.99 -4.02
N ASP A 54 -20.98 2.91 -5.27
CA ASP A 54 -22.33 2.45 -5.58
C ASP A 54 -22.37 1.74 -6.95
N GLU A 55 -22.30 0.42 -6.89
CA GLU A 55 -22.34 -0.42 -8.08
C GLU A 55 -23.70 -0.38 -8.80
N ASN A 56 -24.79 -0.19 -8.06
CA ASN A 56 -26.13 -0.10 -8.64
C ASN A 56 -26.30 1.21 -9.41
N HIS A 57 -25.83 2.31 -8.84
CA HIS A 57 -25.79 3.61 -9.51
C HIS A 57 -24.86 3.60 -10.72
N ALA A 58 -23.69 2.96 -10.63
CA ALA A 58 -22.79 2.78 -11.77
C ALA A 58 -23.49 2.08 -12.95
N ARG A 59 -24.23 0.99 -12.69
CA ARG A 59 -25.03 0.30 -13.72
C ARG A 59 -26.14 1.18 -14.28
N ALA A 60 -26.80 1.97 -13.44
CA ALA A 60 -27.88 2.87 -13.87
C ALA A 60 -27.40 3.96 -14.83
N ILE A 61 -26.16 4.44 -14.69
CA ILE A 61 -25.55 5.45 -15.59
C ILE A 61 -24.94 4.78 -16.85
N GLY A 62 -25.09 3.46 -17.02
CA GLY A 62 -24.58 2.72 -18.18
C GLY A 62 -23.11 2.32 -18.09
N LEU A 63 -22.49 2.41 -16.91
CA LEU A 63 -21.17 1.82 -16.68
C LEU A 63 -21.30 0.31 -16.52
N HIS A 64 -20.22 -0.41 -16.84
CA HIS A 64 -20.09 -1.84 -16.58
C HIS A 64 -19.12 -2.09 -15.42
N PRO A 65 -19.59 -2.19 -14.16
CA PRO A 65 -18.75 -2.40 -12.98
C PRO A 65 -17.76 -3.56 -13.11
N GLY A 66 -18.18 -4.67 -13.72
CA GLY A 66 -17.32 -5.83 -13.93
C GLY A 66 -16.06 -5.50 -14.74
N ARG A 67 -16.20 -4.73 -15.83
CA ARG A 67 -15.04 -4.32 -16.66
C ARG A 67 -14.11 -3.37 -15.90
N LEU A 68 -14.68 -2.44 -15.13
CA LEU A 68 -13.90 -1.48 -14.32
C LEU A 68 -13.13 -2.18 -13.18
N LYS A 69 -13.77 -3.15 -12.51
CA LYS A 69 -13.12 -3.99 -11.50
C LYS A 69 -12.00 -4.84 -12.12
N ILE A 70 -12.25 -5.50 -13.25
CA ILE A 70 -11.23 -6.28 -13.96
C ILE A 70 -10.06 -5.39 -14.38
N LEU A 71 -10.32 -4.19 -14.89
CA LEU A 71 -9.27 -3.21 -15.22
C LEU A 71 -8.43 -2.86 -14.00
N PHE A 72 -9.08 -2.52 -12.89
CA PHE A 72 -8.41 -2.15 -11.64
C PHE A 72 -7.56 -3.30 -11.09
N PHE A 73 -8.12 -4.51 -10.98
CA PHE A 73 -7.39 -5.67 -10.46
C PHE A 73 -6.26 -6.12 -11.39
N THR A 74 -6.42 -5.95 -12.70
CA THR A 74 -5.33 -6.18 -13.67
C THR A 74 -4.19 -5.20 -13.43
N LEU A 75 -4.47 -3.89 -13.34
CA LEU A 75 -3.45 -2.87 -13.05
C LEU A 75 -2.74 -3.11 -11.71
N LEU A 76 -3.52 -3.43 -10.68
CA LEU A 76 -3.00 -3.77 -9.35
C LEU A 76 -2.09 -4.99 -9.42
N SER A 77 -2.53 -6.06 -10.09
CA SER A 77 -1.77 -7.30 -10.25
C SER A 77 -0.45 -7.06 -10.97
N VAL A 78 -0.48 -6.42 -12.15
CA VAL A 78 0.72 -6.14 -12.95
C VAL A 78 1.69 -5.25 -12.18
N SER A 79 1.20 -4.20 -11.52
CA SER A 79 2.04 -3.31 -10.71
C SER A 79 2.67 -4.03 -9.52
N THR A 80 1.90 -4.87 -8.83
CA THR A 80 2.38 -5.64 -7.69
C THR A 80 3.44 -6.63 -8.14
N VAL A 81 3.21 -7.41 -9.19
CA VAL A 81 4.17 -8.39 -9.71
C VAL A 81 5.48 -7.74 -10.15
N ALA A 82 5.43 -6.59 -10.83
CA ALA A 82 6.64 -5.85 -11.20
C ALA A 82 7.42 -5.35 -9.97
N ALA A 83 6.71 -4.87 -8.94
CA ALA A 83 7.34 -4.44 -7.69
C ALA A 83 7.94 -5.62 -6.90
N LEU A 84 7.32 -6.81 -6.95
CA LEU A 84 7.79 -7.99 -6.24
C LEU A 84 9.18 -8.43 -6.70
N GLN A 85 9.44 -8.33 -8.01
CA GLN A 85 10.71 -8.73 -8.62
C GLN A 85 11.86 -7.81 -8.22
N THR A 86 11.58 -6.50 -8.08
CA THR A 86 12.57 -5.47 -7.76
C THR A 86 12.84 -5.38 -6.26
N VAL A 87 11.78 -5.33 -5.46
CA VAL A 87 11.85 -4.90 -4.05
C VAL A 87 11.68 -6.07 -3.08
N GLY A 88 11.06 -7.18 -3.50
CA GLY A 88 10.84 -8.38 -2.69
C GLY A 88 9.42 -8.49 -2.11
N ALA A 89 9.03 -9.73 -1.79
CA ALA A 89 7.63 -10.05 -1.53
C ALA A 89 7.00 -9.39 -0.31
N PHE A 90 7.70 -9.42 0.83
CA PHE A 90 7.18 -8.85 2.07
C PHE A 90 6.98 -7.34 2.00
N LEU A 91 7.95 -6.63 1.41
CA LEU A 91 7.91 -5.18 1.36
C LEU A 91 6.76 -4.69 0.48
N VAL A 92 6.52 -5.35 -0.67
CA VAL A 92 5.38 -5.00 -1.53
C VAL A 92 4.05 -5.18 -0.82
N ILE A 93 3.83 -6.31 -0.15
CA ILE A 93 2.58 -6.55 0.60
C ILE A 93 2.38 -5.46 1.66
N CYS A 94 3.44 -5.10 2.38
CA CYS A 94 3.37 -4.07 3.41
C CYS A 94 3.04 -2.69 2.81
N LEU A 95 3.68 -2.32 1.70
CA LEU A 95 3.42 -1.06 1.00
C LEU A 95 2.06 -0.98 0.33
N VAL A 96 1.46 -2.12 -0.05
CA VAL A 96 0.11 -2.15 -0.62
C VAL A 96 -0.95 -2.03 0.49
N VAL A 97 -0.75 -2.69 1.63
CA VAL A 97 -1.78 -2.83 2.66
C VAL A 97 -1.67 -1.75 3.75
N THR A 98 -0.49 -1.56 4.33
CA THR A 98 -0.28 -0.74 5.53
C THR A 98 -0.58 0.74 5.33
N PRO A 99 -0.07 1.45 4.30
CA PRO A 99 -0.36 2.87 4.14
C PRO A 99 -1.84 3.11 3.79
N GLY A 100 -2.49 2.17 3.09
CA GLY A 100 -3.93 2.21 2.83
C GLY A 100 -4.75 2.08 4.12
N ALA A 101 -4.44 1.10 4.95
CA ALA A 101 -5.09 0.91 6.25
C ALA A 101 -4.82 2.09 7.21
N THR A 102 -3.59 2.61 7.23
CA THR A 102 -3.20 3.79 8.01
C THR A 102 -4.00 5.02 7.54
N ALA A 103 -4.07 5.27 6.23
CA ALA A 103 -4.82 6.40 5.69
C ALA A 103 -6.33 6.29 5.98
N TRP A 104 -6.89 5.08 5.93
CA TRP A 104 -8.29 4.83 6.26
C TRP A 104 -8.62 5.14 7.72
N LEU A 105 -7.68 4.91 8.66
CA LEU A 105 -7.85 5.31 10.05
C LEU A 105 -7.98 6.83 10.23
N LEU A 106 -7.35 7.60 9.33
CA LEU A 106 -7.25 9.06 9.40
C LEU A 106 -8.39 9.78 8.67
N THR A 107 -8.96 9.24 7.59
CA THR A 107 -9.96 9.95 6.77
C THR A 107 -11.00 9.02 6.12
N ASP A 108 -12.23 9.54 5.97
CA ASP A 108 -13.33 8.83 5.29
C ASP A 108 -13.43 9.17 3.79
N ARG A 109 -12.77 10.25 3.35
CA ARG A 109 -12.85 10.70 1.94
C ARG A 109 -11.79 10.00 1.09
N PHE A 110 -12.23 9.26 0.07
CA PHE A 110 -11.38 8.46 -0.82
C PHE A 110 -10.23 9.23 -1.51
N PRO A 111 -10.43 10.43 -2.10
CA PRO A 111 -9.31 11.17 -2.69
C PRO A 111 -8.25 11.54 -1.65
N ARG A 112 -8.68 11.92 -0.45
CA ARG A 112 -7.78 12.28 0.65
C ARG A 112 -7.08 11.03 1.20
N LEU A 113 -7.79 9.89 1.26
CA LEU A 113 -7.22 8.61 1.66
C LEU A 113 -6.06 8.23 0.73
N LEU A 114 -6.23 8.32 -0.59
CA LEU A 114 -5.16 8.00 -1.52
C LEU A 114 -3.95 8.93 -1.38
N ILE A 115 -4.17 10.24 -1.24
CA ILE A 115 -3.06 11.19 -1.05
C ILE A 115 -2.29 10.83 0.22
N ILE A 116 -2.99 10.60 1.34
CA ILE A 116 -2.34 10.23 2.61
C ILE A 116 -1.60 8.90 2.48
N ALA A 117 -2.21 7.88 1.87
CA ALA A 117 -1.58 6.58 1.68
C ALA A 117 -0.30 6.68 0.84
N VAL A 118 -0.35 7.40 -0.29
CA VAL A 118 0.82 7.61 -1.15
C VAL A 118 1.90 8.40 -0.40
N THR A 119 1.53 9.48 0.31
CA THR A 119 2.50 10.26 1.10
C THR A 119 3.16 9.43 2.18
N ILE A 120 2.40 8.66 2.97
CA ILE A 120 2.95 7.78 4.00
C ILE A 120 3.85 6.73 3.36
N GLY A 121 3.40 6.05 2.31
CA GLY A 121 4.18 5.05 1.58
C GLY A 121 5.50 5.62 1.06
N SER A 122 5.48 6.74 0.35
CA SER A 122 6.68 7.36 -0.21
C SER A 122 7.65 7.85 0.87
N VAL A 123 7.15 8.55 1.91
CA VAL A 123 7.99 9.09 2.98
C VAL A 123 8.62 7.96 3.80
N THR A 124 7.87 6.91 4.12
CA THR A 124 8.39 5.77 4.88
C THR A 124 9.38 4.94 4.09
N SER A 125 9.13 4.71 2.80
CA SER A 125 10.09 4.04 1.92
C SER A 125 11.38 4.87 1.78
N PHE A 126 11.27 6.19 1.61
CA PHE A 126 12.44 7.06 1.49
C PHE A 126 13.26 7.10 2.79
N LEU A 127 12.60 7.36 3.93
CA LEU A 127 13.27 7.39 5.24
C LEU A 127 13.82 6.01 5.62
N GLY A 128 13.08 4.93 5.36
CA GLY A 128 13.52 3.57 5.64
C GLY A 128 14.71 3.16 4.77
N ALA A 129 14.72 3.56 3.49
CA ALA A 129 15.88 3.36 2.61
C ALA A 129 17.11 4.16 3.06
N TRP A 130 16.93 5.42 3.45
CA TRP A 130 18.00 6.24 4.02
C TRP A 130 18.55 5.59 5.29
N VAL A 131 17.69 5.24 6.25
CA VAL A 131 18.08 4.64 7.53
C VAL A 131 18.76 3.28 7.32
N SER A 132 18.32 2.51 6.33
CA SER A 132 18.95 1.24 5.94
C SER A 132 20.41 1.38 5.56
N TYR A 133 20.82 2.52 4.99
CA TYR A 133 22.22 2.78 4.64
C TYR A 133 23.12 2.88 5.87
N PHE A 134 22.59 3.35 7.01
CA PHE A 134 23.39 3.52 8.25
C PHE A 134 23.41 2.25 9.11
N LEU A 135 22.41 1.40 8.99
CA LEU A 135 22.24 0.19 9.81
C LEU A 135 22.80 -1.07 9.17
N ASP A 136 23.29 -1.01 7.92
CA ASP A 136 23.67 -2.18 7.09
C ASP A 136 22.62 -3.32 7.12
N GLY A 137 21.36 -2.95 7.35
CA GLY A 137 20.25 -3.88 7.51
C GLY A 137 19.49 -4.12 6.20
N ALA A 138 18.68 -5.18 6.16
CA ALA A 138 17.82 -5.44 5.01
C ALA A 138 16.79 -4.32 4.85
N THR A 139 16.90 -3.55 3.76
CA THR A 139 16.08 -2.36 3.50
C THR A 139 14.58 -2.64 3.55
N GLY A 140 14.16 -3.79 3.01
CA GLY A 140 12.79 -4.29 3.10
C GLY A 140 12.29 -4.39 4.55
N GLY A 141 13.07 -5.03 5.42
CA GLY A 141 12.71 -5.21 6.83
C GLY A 141 12.60 -3.89 7.59
N ILE A 142 13.52 -2.95 7.35
CA ILE A 142 13.51 -1.64 8.02
C ILE A 142 12.26 -0.84 7.62
N ILE A 143 11.90 -0.83 6.33
CA ILE A 143 10.69 -0.13 5.88
C ILE A 143 9.43 -0.78 6.47
N VAL A 144 9.36 -2.12 6.50
CA VAL A 144 8.21 -2.85 7.09
C VAL A 144 8.03 -2.52 8.57
N VAL A 145 9.12 -2.50 9.35
CA VAL A 145 9.05 -2.15 10.77
C VAL A 145 8.63 -0.69 10.96
N ALA A 146 9.16 0.23 10.15
CA ALA A 146 8.78 1.64 10.19
C ALA A 146 7.29 1.84 9.86
N GLN A 147 6.78 1.20 8.82
CA GLN A 147 5.36 1.25 8.45
C GLN A 147 4.47 0.65 9.53
N THR A 148 4.88 -0.47 10.13
CA THR A 148 4.14 -1.12 11.22
C THR A 148 4.06 -0.21 12.44
N LEU A 149 5.17 0.44 12.83
CA LEU A 149 5.18 1.40 13.93
C LEU A 149 4.26 2.58 13.66
N LEU A 150 4.29 3.14 12.45
CA LEU A 150 3.39 4.23 12.07
C LEU A 150 1.91 3.81 12.06
N PHE A 151 1.62 2.60 11.57
CA PHE A 151 0.26 2.05 11.63
C PHE A 151 -0.21 1.90 13.08
N LEU A 152 0.62 1.37 13.99
CA LEU A 152 0.27 1.24 15.41
C LEU A 152 0.04 2.60 16.06
N LEU A 153 0.89 3.59 15.78
CA LEU A 153 0.70 4.96 16.26
C LEU A 153 -0.61 5.55 15.73
N ALA A 154 -0.88 5.42 14.43
CA ALA A 154 -2.15 5.85 13.85
C ALA A 154 -3.33 5.09 14.46
N PHE A 155 -3.23 3.79 14.67
CA PHE A 155 -4.31 3.00 15.25
C PHE A 155 -4.69 3.47 16.67
N VAL A 156 -3.70 3.84 17.48
CA VAL A 156 -3.93 4.38 18.82
C VAL A 156 -4.46 5.81 18.78
N PHE A 157 -3.82 6.68 17.99
CA PHE A 157 -4.06 8.14 18.03
C PHE A 157 -5.03 8.67 16.97
N ALA A 158 -5.48 7.87 16.01
CA ALA A 158 -6.25 8.37 14.89
C ALA A 158 -7.59 8.99 15.33
N PRO A 159 -7.94 10.16 14.79
CA PRO A 159 -9.12 10.92 15.22
C PRO A 159 -10.44 10.36 14.71
N THR A 160 -10.43 9.57 13.62
CA THR A 160 -11.65 9.14 12.92
C THR A 160 -12.05 7.72 13.30
N HIS A 161 -11.13 6.76 13.15
CA HIS A 161 -11.34 5.34 13.50
C HIS A 161 -10.36 4.80 14.54
N GLY A 162 -9.55 5.65 15.17
CA GLY A 162 -8.60 5.20 16.21
C GLY A 162 -9.32 4.73 17.46
N LEU A 163 -8.66 3.83 18.21
CA LEU A 163 -9.22 3.23 19.43
C LEU A 163 -9.71 4.29 20.44
N LEU A 164 -9.00 5.41 20.55
CA LEU A 164 -9.34 6.53 21.42
C LEU A 164 -10.55 7.34 20.94
N ALA A 165 -10.69 7.54 19.61
CA ALA A 165 -11.83 8.24 19.04
C ALA A 165 -13.12 7.41 19.16
N ASN A 166 -13.03 6.10 18.95
CA ASN A 166 -14.17 5.19 19.09
C ASN A 166 -14.65 5.09 20.55
N ARG A 167 -13.70 5.07 21.50
CA ARG A 167 -14.01 5.13 22.94
C ARG A 167 -14.67 6.46 23.35
N ARG A 168 -14.23 7.60 22.81
CA ARG A 168 -14.85 8.91 23.07
C ARG A 168 -16.27 9.01 22.51
N ARG A 169 -16.53 8.47 21.31
CA ARG A 169 -17.89 8.40 20.73
C ARG A 169 -18.81 7.48 21.54
N ALA A 170 -18.31 6.33 21.98
CA ALA A 170 -19.07 5.42 22.83
C ALA A 170 -19.44 6.04 24.20
N HIS A 171 -18.53 6.82 24.80
CA HIS A 171 -18.81 7.51 26.06
C HIS A 171 -19.88 8.62 25.90
N LYS A 172 -19.80 9.42 24.82
CA LYS A 172 -20.83 10.43 24.52
C LYS A 172 -22.21 9.84 24.24
N ALA A 173 -22.29 8.67 23.61
CA ALA A 173 -23.55 7.99 23.34
C ALA A 173 -24.22 7.42 24.61
N LEU A 174 -23.46 7.23 25.69
CA LEU A 174 -23.98 6.80 27.00
C LEU A 174 -24.46 8.00 27.83
N GLU A 175 -23.80 9.16 27.72
CA GLU A 175 -24.22 10.40 28.39
C GLU A 175 -25.51 11.00 27.79
N ASP A 176 -25.71 10.93 26.47
CA ASP A 176 -26.97 11.40 25.83
C ASP A 176 -28.20 10.52 26.14
N ARG A 177 -27.99 9.36 26.78
CA ARG A 177 -29.06 8.40 27.13
C ARG A 177 -29.49 8.43 28.60
N SER A 178 -28.80 9.20 29.45
CA SER A 178 -29.09 9.38 30.89
C SER A 178 -29.72 10.73 31.17
#